data_AF-A0A257N2Q6-F1
#
_entry.id   AF-A0A257N2Q6-F1
#
_cell.length_a   1.000
_cell.length_b   1.000
_cell.length_c   1.000
_cell.angle_alpha   90.00
_cell.angle_beta   90.00
_cell.angle_gamma   90.00
#
_symmetry.space_group_name_H-M   'P 1'
#
loop_
_entity.id
_entity.type
_entity.pdbx_description
1 polymer ?
#
loop_
_entity_poly.entity_id
_entity_poly.type
_entity_poly.pdbx_seq_one_letter_code
_entity_poly.pdbx_strand_id
1 'polypeptide(L)'
;MSYNHQTNKPDGFEQTRSQNSNRKAYFVGGGIASLAGAAFLIRDGLFSGENIHIFEELKVTGGSLDGAGSANSSYVIRGGRMIEEHYVCTYDLFASIPALTDQTKSVKDEIFEFSQKYVSESRCRLVRDGKKVDVSSFELSEKDRLDLLALLVHSEDSLGAKHIDDWFSPEFFKHNFWLMWATMFAFQPWHSVVELKRYLLRFIQLFPDFNKMSGVWRTPYNQYDSMILPLITWLQKQGVNFLLNAEVTGLDFDLEGGQSVQVIRYACDAEHNTITVAPNDLVFVTLGCMTEGSSLGSMTTPAILNSKEKSGGAWSLWENIAKGRPEFGHPAVFANHIEQTKWQSFTVTLNDPAFFQFIEAFTGNRAGTGGLFT
;
A
#
# COMPACT_ATOMS: atom_id res chain seq x y z
N MET A 1 17.30 -53.85 10.29
CA MET A 1 17.10 -52.72 11.22
C MET A 1 16.25 -51.70 10.50
N SER A 2 14.95 -51.67 10.79
CA SER A 2 14.01 -50.73 10.19
C SER A 2 14.11 -49.41 10.94
N TYR A 3 14.56 -48.35 10.27
CA TYR A 3 14.51 -46.99 10.81
C TYR A 3 13.09 -46.44 10.61
N ASN A 4 12.34 -46.37 11.70
CA ASN A 4 11.09 -45.61 11.76
C ASN A 4 11.42 -44.11 11.68
N HIS A 5 10.94 -43.44 10.64
CA HIS A 5 10.89 -41.99 10.59
C HIS A 5 9.72 -41.51 11.48
N GLN A 6 9.95 -41.43 12.79
CA GLN A 6 9.10 -40.62 13.66
C GLN A 6 9.44 -39.15 13.38
N THR A 7 8.53 -38.46 12.72
CA THR A 7 8.55 -37.01 12.59
C THR A 7 8.30 -36.40 13.98
N ASN A 8 9.37 -36.06 14.69
CA ASN A 8 9.28 -35.18 15.87
C ASN A 8 8.83 -33.79 15.37
N LYS A 9 7.53 -33.55 15.31
CA LYS A 9 7.01 -32.18 15.36
C LYS A 9 7.25 -31.69 16.79
N PRO A 10 7.89 -30.53 17.01
CA PRO A 10 8.14 -30.06 18.37
C PRO A 10 6.81 -29.81 19.08
N ASP A 11 6.66 -30.33 20.30
CA ASP A 11 5.43 -30.28 21.13
C ASP A 11 4.77 -28.88 21.19
N GLY A 12 5.55 -27.81 21.05
CA GLY A 12 5.06 -26.43 21.01
C GLY A 12 4.16 -26.08 19.81
N PHE A 13 4.35 -26.72 18.65
CA PHE A 13 3.52 -26.48 17.46
C PHE A 13 2.12 -27.06 17.60
N GLU A 14 1.99 -28.27 18.15
CA GLU A 14 0.69 -28.90 18.38
C GLU A 14 -0.07 -28.19 19.50
N GLN A 15 0.63 -27.74 20.54
CA GLN A 15 0.04 -26.94 21.62
C GLN A 15 -0.47 -25.57 21.12
N THR A 16 0.30 -24.86 20.28
CA THR A 16 -0.11 -23.58 19.69
C THR A 16 -1.29 -23.73 18.75
N ARG A 17 -1.28 -24.79 17.91
CA ARG A 17 -2.40 -25.10 17.01
C ARG A 17 -3.68 -25.42 17.78
N SER A 18 -3.57 -26.16 18.89
CA SER A 18 -4.69 -26.48 19.78
C SER A 18 -5.25 -25.23 20.49
N GLN A 19 -4.39 -24.28 20.87
CA GLN A 19 -4.84 -23.02 21.45
C GLN A 19 -5.55 -22.11 20.45
N ASN A 20 -5.05 -22.03 19.21
CA ASN A 20 -5.62 -21.14 18.19
C ASN A 20 -6.78 -21.77 17.41
N SER A 21 -7.05 -23.06 17.55
CA SER A 21 -8.20 -23.71 16.89
C SER A 21 -9.56 -23.20 17.35
N ASN A 22 -9.64 -22.60 18.55
CA ASN A 22 -10.89 -22.08 19.12
C ASN A 22 -10.95 -20.55 19.13
N ARG A 23 -9.89 -19.87 18.68
CA ARG A 23 -9.80 -18.40 18.65
C ARG A 23 -10.20 -17.90 17.28
N LYS A 24 -10.92 -16.78 17.24
CA LYS A 24 -11.25 -16.08 16.00
C LYS A 24 -10.38 -14.86 15.80
N ALA A 25 -10.19 -14.49 14.54
CA ALA A 25 -9.51 -13.26 14.16
C ALA A 25 -10.40 -12.47 13.19
N TYR A 26 -10.67 -11.21 13.54
CA TYR A 26 -11.49 -10.30 12.76
C TYR A 26 -10.60 -9.20 12.19
N PHE A 27 -10.65 -9.02 10.87
CA PHE A 27 -9.92 -7.99 10.15
C PHE A 27 -10.88 -6.97 9.54
N VAL A 28 -10.66 -5.69 9.82
CA VAL A 28 -11.44 -4.59 9.25
C VAL A 28 -10.69 -3.99 8.06
N GLY A 29 -11.35 -4.05 6.90
CA GLY A 29 -10.82 -3.68 5.58
C GLY A 29 -10.23 -4.89 4.85
N GLY A 30 -10.53 -5.03 3.56
CA GLY A 30 -10.03 -6.08 2.67
C GLY A 30 -8.77 -5.71 1.88
N GLY A 31 -8.00 -4.72 2.35
CA GLY A 31 -6.73 -4.31 1.76
C GLY A 31 -5.55 -5.22 2.10
N ILE A 32 -4.38 -4.95 1.51
CA ILE A 32 -3.17 -5.78 1.66
C ILE A 32 -2.75 -6.02 3.11
N ALA A 33 -2.97 -5.06 4.02
CA ALA A 33 -2.62 -5.21 5.44
C ALA A 33 -3.39 -6.37 6.09
N SER A 34 -4.72 -6.40 5.93
CA SER A 34 -5.57 -7.47 6.45
C SER A 34 -5.32 -8.81 5.78
N LEU A 35 -5.14 -8.81 4.45
CA LEU A 35 -4.86 -10.03 3.69
C LEU A 35 -3.52 -10.65 4.10
N ALA A 36 -2.49 -9.83 4.28
CA ALA A 36 -1.18 -10.27 4.78
C ALA A 36 -1.29 -10.79 6.21
N GLY A 37 -1.99 -10.07 7.09
CA GLY A 37 -2.22 -10.48 8.48
C GLY A 37 -2.91 -11.84 8.57
N ALA A 38 -3.96 -12.07 7.78
CA ALA A 38 -4.64 -13.35 7.70
C ALA A 38 -3.70 -14.48 7.22
N ALA A 39 -2.87 -14.21 6.21
CA ALA A 39 -1.90 -15.19 5.72
C ALA A 39 -0.84 -15.55 6.77
N PHE A 40 -0.31 -14.56 7.50
CA PHE A 40 0.63 -14.81 8.60
C PHE A 40 -0.04 -15.55 9.77
N LEU A 41 -1.31 -15.26 10.10
CA LEU A 41 -2.04 -16.02 11.12
C LEU A 41 -2.22 -17.48 10.74
N ILE A 42 -2.47 -17.79 9.47
CA ILE A 42 -2.56 -19.19 9.00
C ILE A 42 -1.18 -19.84 9.01
N ARG A 43 -0.20 -19.20 8.35
CA ARG A 43 1.12 -19.78 8.09
C ARG A 43 1.96 -19.92 9.37
N ASP A 44 1.99 -18.87 10.18
CA ASP A 44 2.91 -18.73 11.31
C ASP A 44 2.15 -18.77 12.64
N GLY A 45 0.93 -18.21 12.67
CA GLY A 45 0.04 -18.25 13.84
C GLY A 45 -0.72 -19.57 14.00
N LEU A 46 -0.70 -20.46 13.00
CA LEU A 46 -1.39 -21.76 13.01
C LEU A 46 -2.91 -21.66 13.24
N PHE A 47 -3.54 -20.55 12.84
CA PHE A 47 -4.99 -20.41 12.83
C PHE A 47 -5.61 -21.29 11.73
N SER A 48 -6.79 -21.86 12.02
CA SER A 48 -7.66 -22.39 10.96
C SER A 48 -8.24 -21.22 10.17
N GLY A 49 -8.20 -21.27 8.83
CA GLY A 49 -8.72 -20.17 8.01
C GLY A 49 -10.21 -19.91 8.27
N GLU A 50 -10.99 -20.93 8.61
CA GLU A 50 -12.41 -20.83 8.96
C GLU A 50 -12.70 -19.94 10.18
N ASN A 51 -11.68 -19.68 11.02
CA ASN A 51 -11.78 -18.79 12.17
C ASN A 51 -11.34 -17.35 11.86
N ILE A 52 -10.93 -17.07 10.63
CA ILE A 52 -10.52 -15.74 10.18
C ILE A 52 -11.66 -15.12 9.38
N HIS A 53 -12.02 -13.89 9.74
CA HIS A 53 -13.10 -13.12 9.15
C HIS A 53 -12.56 -11.77 8.67
N ILE A 54 -12.76 -11.45 7.40
CA ILE A 54 -12.35 -10.17 6.80
C ILE A 54 -13.59 -9.41 6.36
N PHE A 55 -13.79 -8.22 6.92
CA PHE A 55 -14.88 -7.30 6.58
C PHE A 55 -14.39 -6.29 5.55
N GLU A 56 -15.10 -6.18 4.43
CA GLU A 56 -14.81 -5.23 3.37
C GLU A 56 -16.10 -4.50 2.99
N GLU A 57 -16.06 -3.16 3.07
CA GLU A 57 -17.18 -2.30 2.72
C GLU A 57 -17.53 -2.42 1.24
N LEU A 58 -16.53 -2.62 0.38
CA LEU A 58 -16.74 -2.78 -1.05
C LEU A 58 -17.17 -4.20 -1.43
N LYS A 59 -17.68 -4.32 -2.66
CA LYS A 59 -17.96 -5.62 -3.30
C LYS A 59 -16.71 -6.40 -3.74
N VAL A 60 -15.52 -5.85 -3.50
CA VAL A 60 -14.23 -6.38 -3.95
C VAL A 60 -13.14 -6.02 -2.95
N THR A 61 -12.19 -6.93 -2.76
CA THR A 61 -11.03 -6.73 -1.87
C THR A 61 -9.87 -6.05 -2.63
N GLY A 62 -8.74 -5.86 -1.93
CA GLY A 62 -7.52 -5.27 -2.48
C GLY A 62 -7.32 -3.81 -2.09
N GLY A 63 -8.39 -3.09 -1.73
CA GLY A 63 -8.34 -1.71 -1.27
C GLY A 63 -7.52 -0.83 -2.21
N SER A 64 -6.45 -0.21 -1.70
CA SER A 64 -5.58 0.67 -2.47
C SER A 64 -4.59 -0.05 -3.39
N LEU A 65 -4.68 -1.37 -3.59
CA LEU A 65 -3.94 -2.12 -4.63
C LEU A 65 -4.93 -2.61 -5.70
N ASP A 66 -5.76 -1.70 -6.20
CA ASP A 66 -6.78 -1.96 -7.20
C ASP A 66 -6.25 -1.96 -8.64
N GLY A 67 -7.02 -2.64 -9.49
CA GLY A 67 -6.97 -2.61 -10.95
C GLY A 67 -8.30 -3.17 -11.47
N ALA A 68 -8.93 -2.48 -12.41
CA ALA A 68 -10.23 -2.87 -12.93
C ALA A 68 -10.39 -2.53 -14.41
N GLY A 69 -11.47 -3.04 -15.01
CA GLY A 69 -11.80 -2.82 -16.42
C GLY A 69 -11.46 -4.00 -17.31
N SER A 70 -11.60 -3.79 -18.61
CA SER A 70 -11.40 -4.83 -19.64
C SER A 70 -11.09 -4.17 -20.97
N ALA A 71 -10.65 -4.94 -21.98
CA ALA A 71 -10.41 -4.42 -23.33
C ALA A 71 -11.70 -3.90 -24.01
N ASN A 72 -12.87 -4.40 -23.60
CA ASN A 72 -14.17 -3.96 -24.12
C ASN A 72 -14.75 -2.75 -23.36
N SER A 73 -14.10 -2.35 -22.26
CA SER A 73 -14.41 -1.16 -21.47
C SER A 73 -13.13 -0.32 -21.31
N SER A 74 -13.11 0.62 -20.38
CA SER A 74 -11.87 1.32 -20.01
C SER A 74 -11.18 0.60 -18.86
N TYR A 75 -9.85 0.52 -18.91
CA TYR A 75 -9.06 0.14 -17.74
C TYR A 75 -8.98 1.29 -16.74
N VAL A 76 -8.93 0.96 -15.45
CA VAL A 76 -8.76 1.91 -14.35
C VAL A 76 -7.72 1.37 -13.39
N ILE A 77 -6.74 2.21 -13.09
CA ILE A 77 -5.74 1.99 -12.04
C ILE A 77 -5.66 3.28 -11.24
N ARG A 78 -6.12 3.30 -9.97
CA ARG A 78 -6.12 4.54 -9.17
C ARG A 78 -4.72 5.07 -8.86
N GLY A 79 -3.71 4.20 -8.81
CA GLY A 79 -2.32 4.60 -8.64
C GLY A 79 -1.34 3.54 -9.14
N GLY A 80 -0.17 3.98 -9.64
CA GLY A 80 0.95 3.08 -9.88
C GLY A 80 1.65 2.76 -8.55
N ARG A 81 1.99 1.50 -8.32
CA ARG A 81 2.82 1.12 -7.16
C ARG A 81 4.19 0.65 -7.63
N MET A 82 5.19 0.98 -6.83
CA MET A 82 6.58 0.60 -7.04
C MET A 82 6.99 -0.32 -5.91
N ILE A 83 7.77 -1.33 -6.26
CA ILE A 83 8.46 -2.21 -5.31
C ILE A 83 9.95 -2.14 -5.61
N GLU A 84 10.78 -2.56 -4.66
CA GLU A 84 12.22 -2.73 -4.86
C GLU A 84 12.68 -4.01 -4.16
N GLU A 85 13.92 -4.41 -4.40
CA GLU A 85 14.49 -5.70 -3.97
C GLU A 85 14.40 -5.95 -2.45
N HIS A 86 14.46 -4.90 -1.63
CA HIS A 86 14.50 -5.01 -0.16
C HIS A 86 13.13 -4.85 0.51
N TYR A 87 12.02 -5.10 -0.20
CA TYR A 87 10.68 -5.22 0.41
C TYR A 87 10.55 -6.56 1.16
N VAL A 88 11.42 -6.79 2.15
CA VAL A 88 11.67 -8.09 2.79
C VAL A 88 10.41 -8.76 3.33
N CYS A 89 9.53 -8.03 4.03
CA CYS A 89 8.28 -8.58 4.56
C CYS A 89 7.27 -8.90 3.45
N THR A 90 7.27 -8.12 2.37
CA THR A 90 6.40 -8.38 1.20
C THR A 90 6.84 -9.66 0.52
N TYR A 91 8.13 -9.83 0.28
CA TYR A 91 8.64 -11.04 -0.37
C TYR A 91 8.61 -12.26 0.55
N ASP A 92 8.72 -12.09 1.86
CA ASP A 92 8.48 -13.18 2.81
C ASP A 92 7.05 -13.69 2.74
N LEU A 93 6.05 -12.80 2.70
CA LEU A 93 4.66 -13.18 2.47
C LEU A 93 4.51 -13.92 1.13
N PHE A 94 4.91 -13.28 0.03
CA PHE A 94 4.66 -13.78 -1.32
C PHE A 94 5.53 -14.96 -1.74
N ALA A 95 6.56 -15.33 -0.97
CA ALA A 95 7.28 -16.60 -1.15
C ALA A 95 6.40 -17.82 -0.83
N SER A 96 5.38 -17.65 0.02
CA SER A 96 4.46 -18.72 0.42
C SER A 96 3.15 -18.77 -0.39
N ILE A 97 2.92 -17.79 -1.25
CA ILE A 97 1.69 -17.66 -2.05
C ILE A 97 1.98 -18.15 -3.47
N PRO A 98 1.30 -19.20 -3.96
CA PRO A 98 1.46 -19.66 -5.34
C PRO A 98 1.02 -18.60 -6.35
N ALA A 99 1.77 -18.45 -7.44
CA ALA A 99 1.34 -17.64 -8.57
C ALA A 99 0.14 -18.28 -9.28
N LEU A 100 -0.69 -17.44 -9.92
CA LEU A 100 -1.87 -17.91 -10.66
C LEU A 100 -1.54 -18.36 -12.08
N THR A 101 -0.49 -17.80 -12.68
CA THR A 101 0.01 -18.11 -14.02
C THR A 101 0.72 -19.47 -14.06
N ASP A 102 1.47 -19.80 -13.01
CA ASP A 102 2.18 -21.05 -12.82
C ASP A 102 2.24 -21.42 -11.33
N GLN A 103 1.44 -22.41 -10.91
CA GLN A 103 1.34 -22.81 -9.50
C GLN A 103 2.59 -23.53 -8.98
N THR A 104 3.57 -23.86 -9.84
CA THR A 104 4.88 -24.39 -9.38
C THR A 104 5.79 -23.28 -8.85
N LYS A 105 5.45 -22.02 -9.09
CA LYS A 105 6.18 -20.83 -8.64
C LYS A 105 5.41 -20.07 -7.59
N SER A 106 6.13 -19.37 -6.72
CA SER A 106 5.52 -18.37 -5.84
C SER A 106 5.31 -17.04 -6.57
N VAL A 107 4.43 -16.19 -6.05
CA VAL A 107 4.27 -14.81 -6.52
C VAL A 107 5.60 -14.06 -6.42
N LYS A 108 6.40 -14.32 -5.38
CA LYS A 108 7.75 -13.76 -5.27
C LYS A 108 8.62 -14.15 -6.48
N ASP A 109 8.66 -15.43 -6.85
CA ASP A 109 9.49 -15.90 -7.97
C ASP A 109 9.07 -15.21 -9.28
N GLU A 110 7.76 -15.10 -9.53
CA GLU A 110 7.25 -14.40 -10.72
C GLU A 110 7.69 -12.92 -10.76
N ILE A 111 7.62 -12.22 -9.63
CA ILE A 111 8.05 -10.81 -9.51
C ILE A 111 9.55 -10.67 -9.76
N PHE A 112 10.36 -11.56 -9.17
CA PHE A 112 11.82 -11.54 -9.31
C PHE A 112 12.24 -11.84 -10.76
N GLU A 113 11.69 -12.89 -11.36
CA GLU A 113 11.95 -13.24 -12.77
C GLU A 113 11.55 -12.12 -13.72
N PHE A 114 10.38 -11.51 -13.48
CA PHE A 114 9.92 -10.38 -14.29
C PHE A 114 10.84 -9.18 -14.16
N SER A 115 11.22 -8.80 -12.94
CA SER A 115 12.08 -7.63 -12.69
C SER A 115 13.50 -7.82 -13.22
N GLN A 116 14.03 -9.05 -13.20
CA GLN A 116 15.32 -9.38 -13.81
C GLN A 116 15.28 -9.31 -15.35
N LYS A 117 14.14 -9.71 -15.95
CA LYS A 117 13.95 -9.67 -17.40
C LYS A 117 13.67 -8.26 -17.93
N TYR A 118 12.90 -7.47 -17.18
CA TYR A 118 12.46 -6.12 -17.54
C TYR A 118 13.07 -5.10 -16.58
N VAL A 119 14.37 -4.89 -16.70
CA VAL A 119 15.10 -3.92 -15.88
C VAL A 119 14.63 -2.50 -16.21
N SER A 120 14.20 -1.78 -15.18
CA SER A 120 13.85 -0.36 -15.29
C SER A 120 15.13 0.45 -15.52
N GLU A 121 15.10 1.37 -16.47
CA GLU A 121 16.17 2.36 -16.66
C GLU A 121 15.63 3.56 -17.43
N SER A 122 15.28 4.63 -16.73
CA SER A 122 14.78 5.86 -17.33
C SER A 122 15.86 6.57 -18.14
N ARG A 123 15.56 6.87 -19.41
CA ARG A 123 16.39 7.70 -20.30
C ARG A 123 15.83 9.10 -20.50
N CYS A 124 14.69 9.39 -19.85
CA CYS A 124 14.00 10.65 -19.91
C CYS A 124 13.18 10.78 -18.63
N ARG A 125 13.78 11.32 -17.56
CA ARG A 125 13.13 11.42 -16.25
C ARG A 125 12.38 12.74 -16.07
N LEU A 126 12.91 13.83 -16.63
CA LEU A 126 12.34 15.17 -16.58
C LEU A 126 12.25 15.76 -18.00
N VAL A 127 11.16 16.47 -18.27
CA VAL A 127 10.85 17.17 -19.52
C VAL A 127 10.48 18.62 -19.21
N ARG A 128 11.04 19.55 -19.96
CA ARG A 128 10.72 20.98 -19.86
C ARG A 128 10.55 21.54 -21.25
N ASP A 129 9.43 22.22 -21.49
CA ASP A 129 9.10 22.84 -22.78
C ASP A 129 9.24 21.87 -23.98
N GLY A 130 8.79 20.62 -23.79
CA GLY A 130 8.86 19.56 -24.80
C GLY A 130 10.26 19.00 -25.07
N LYS A 131 11.25 19.30 -24.22
CA LYS A 131 12.63 18.83 -24.35
C LYS A 131 13.07 18.05 -23.12
N LYS A 132 13.94 17.06 -23.32
CA LYS A 132 14.56 16.31 -22.22
C LYS A 132 15.44 17.25 -21.39
N VAL A 133 15.33 17.16 -20.08
CA VAL A 133 16.24 17.81 -19.14
C VAL A 133 17.39 16.85 -18.82
N ASP A 134 18.62 17.37 -18.78
CA ASP A 134 19.75 16.59 -18.28
C ASP A 134 19.64 16.43 -16.76
N VAL A 135 19.46 15.19 -16.33
CA VAL A 135 19.34 14.79 -14.92
C VAL A 135 20.61 14.14 -14.39
N SER A 136 21.75 14.27 -15.09
CA SER A 136 23.05 13.79 -14.64
C SER A 136 23.49 14.43 -13.31
N SER A 137 23.02 15.65 -13.04
CA SER A 137 23.21 16.39 -11.80
C SER A 137 21.90 16.54 -11.04
N PHE A 138 21.99 16.45 -9.71
CA PHE A 138 20.90 16.75 -8.78
C PHE A 138 20.73 18.25 -8.52
N GLU A 139 21.68 19.09 -8.96
CA GLU A 139 21.65 20.55 -8.83
C GLU A 139 21.66 21.09 -7.39
N LEU A 140 21.91 20.23 -6.39
CA LEU A 140 21.97 20.61 -4.98
C LEU A 140 23.14 21.58 -4.71
N SER A 141 22.87 22.68 -4.02
CA SER A 141 23.92 23.56 -3.49
C SER A 141 24.68 22.92 -2.32
N GLU A 142 25.77 23.54 -1.86
CA GLU A 142 26.46 23.10 -0.63
C GLU A 142 25.54 23.18 0.59
N LYS A 143 24.71 24.24 0.66
CA LYS A 143 23.72 24.40 1.72
C LYS A 143 22.71 23.25 1.72
N ASP A 144 22.15 22.89 0.56
CA ASP A 144 21.16 21.80 0.48
C ASP A 144 21.76 20.47 0.93
N ARG A 145 23.02 20.20 0.59
CA ARG A 145 23.74 18.99 1.03
C ARG A 145 23.92 18.98 2.54
N LEU A 146 24.27 20.12 3.14
CA LEU A 146 24.38 20.24 4.60
C LEU A 146 23.01 20.09 5.28
N ASP A 147 21.95 20.67 4.71
CA ASP A 147 20.59 20.55 5.24
C ASP A 147 20.08 19.10 5.15
N LEU A 148 20.39 18.38 4.07
CA LEU A 148 20.12 16.94 3.93
C LEU A 148 20.90 16.11 4.96
N LEU A 149 22.20 16.34 5.12
CA LEU A 149 23.02 15.65 6.10
C LEU A 149 22.54 15.92 7.53
N ALA A 150 22.21 17.18 7.84
CA ALA A 150 21.64 17.55 9.11
C ALA A 150 20.33 16.79 9.37
N LEU A 151 19.44 16.70 8.38
CA LEU A 151 18.19 15.94 8.49
C LEU A 151 18.44 14.45 8.82
N LEU A 152 19.45 13.83 8.22
CA LEU A 152 19.80 12.42 8.49
C LEU A 152 20.29 12.19 9.92
N VAL A 153 20.93 13.17 10.55
CA VAL A 153 21.51 13.05 11.90
C VAL A 153 20.53 13.44 13.02
N HIS A 154 19.56 14.32 12.77
CA HIS A 154 18.56 14.72 13.77
C HIS A 154 17.68 13.55 14.22
N SER A 155 17.27 13.51 15.50
CA SER A 155 16.25 12.52 15.93
C SER A 155 14.88 12.89 15.36
N GLU A 156 14.03 11.90 15.11
CA GLU A 156 12.64 12.15 14.65
C GLU A 156 11.89 13.06 15.64
N ASP A 157 12.07 12.84 16.95
CA ASP A 157 11.48 13.66 18.01
C ASP A 157 11.88 15.15 17.90
N SER A 158 13.13 15.45 17.54
CA SER A 158 13.62 16.83 17.39
C SER A 158 13.07 17.56 16.16
N LEU A 159 12.58 16.80 15.17
CA LEU A 159 11.96 17.34 13.96
C LEU A 159 10.51 17.75 14.23
N GLY A 160 9.82 17.04 15.13
CA GLY A 160 8.45 17.34 15.53
C GLY A 160 7.48 17.32 14.33
N ALA A 161 6.57 18.29 14.28
CA ALA A 161 5.55 18.42 13.22
C ALA A 161 5.97 19.34 12.06
N LYS A 162 7.27 19.54 11.83
CA LYS A 162 7.77 20.42 10.77
C LYS A 162 7.42 19.89 9.38
N HIS A 163 7.10 20.82 8.49
CA HIS A 163 7.00 20.56 7.06
C HIS A 163 8.39 20.49 6.41
N ILE A 164 8.45 20.00 5.18
CA ILE A 164 9.69 19.99 4.38
C ILE A 164 10.12 21.44 4.05
N ASP A 165 9.18 22.35 3.79
CA ASP A 165 9.45 23.77 3.54
C ASP A 165 9.82 24.60 4.78
N ASP A 166 9.61 24.07 5.99
CA ASP A 166 10.21 24.61 7.21
C ASP A 166 11.71 24.29 7.32
N TRP A 167 12.19 23.27 6.59
CA TRP A 167 13.56 22.77 6.68
C TRP A 167 14.46 23.25 5.54
N PHE A 168 13.95 23.22 4.31
CA PHE A 168 14.72 23.55 3.11
C PHE A 168 14.43 24.95 2.58
N SER A 169 15.44 25.57 1.95
CA SER A 169 15.27 26.87 1.31
C SER A 169 14.35 26.80 0.07
N PRO A 170 13.71 27.91 -0.35
CA PRO A 170 12.88 27.92 -1.56
C PRO A 170 13.58 27.46 -2.85
N GLU A 171 14.91 27.61 -2.95
CA GLU A 171 15.67 27.17 -4.13
C GLU A 171 15.77 25.64 -4.22
N PHE A 172 15.76 24.94 -3.09
CA PHE A 172 15.79 23.47 -3.04
C PHE A 172 14.68 22.85 -3.89
N PHE A 173 13.49 23.45 -3.84
CA PHE A 173 12.29 22.97 -4.53
C PHE A 173 12.33 23.17 -6.06
N LYS A 174 13.35 23.85 -6.59
CA LYS A 174 13.56 24.04 -8.02
C LYS A 174 14.56 23.05 -8.61
N HIS A 175 15.34 22.38 -7.77
CA HIS A 175 16.39 21.46 -8.19
C HIS A 175 15.82 20.17 -8.78
N ASN A 176 16.52 19.61 -9.76
CA ASN A 176 16.20 18.30 -10.32
C ASN A 176 16.02 17.23 -9.23
N PHE A 177 16.80 17.27 -8.15
CA PHE A 177 16.62 16.37 -7.00
C PHE A 177 15.18 16.38 -6.47
N TRP A 178 14.67 17.55 -6.07
CA TRP A 178 13.34 17.67 -5.50
C TRP A 178 12.26 17.30 -6.52
N LEU A 179 12.38 17.78 -7.76
CA LEU A 179 11.41 17.47 -8.81
C LEU A 179 11.29 15.95 -9.04
N MET A 180 12.41 15.24 -9.06
CA MET A 180 12.41 13.78 -9.20
C MET A 180 11.89 13.07 -7.93
N TRP A 181 12.25 13.56 -6.75
CA TRP A 181 11.82 12.99 -5.47
C TRP A 181 10.32 13.15 -5.23
N ALA A 182 9.83 14.39 -5.34
CA ALA A 182 8.43 14.73 -5.14
C ALA A 182 7.51 13.98 -6.09
N THR A 183 7.88 13.85 -7.35
CA THR A 183 7.02 13.17 -8.35
C THR A 183 7.12 11.66 -8.32
N MET A 184 8.23 11.09 -7.81
CA MET A 184 8.34 9.64 -7.62
C MET A 184 7.53 9.16 -6.41
N PHE A 185 7.50 9.95 -5.34
CA PHE A 185 6.89 9.57 -4.07
C PHE A 185 5.63 10.38 -3.70
N ALA A 186 5.18 11.26 -4.58
CA ALA A 186 4.06 12.19 -4.37
C ALA A 186 4.22 13.09 -3.13
N PHE A 187 5.45 13.54 -2.82
CA PHE A 187 5.68 14.53 -1.76
C PHE A 187 5.23 15.92 -2.19
N GLN A 188 4.71 16.67 -1.22
CA GLN A 188 4.46 18.11 -1.33
C GLN A 188 5.35 18.84 -0.31
N PRO A 189 5.68 20.13 -0.52
CA PRO A 189 6.51 20.89 0.41
C PRO A 189 5.96 20.96 1.84
N TRP A 190 4.63 20.94 1.99
CA TRP A 190 3.93 20.93 3.28
C TRP A 190 3.82 19.54 3.93
N HIS A 191 4.37 18.49 3.32
CA HIS A 191 4.38 17.16 3.95
C HIS A 191 5.42 17.08 5.07
N SER A 192 5.29 16.04 5.90
CA SER A 192 6.17 15.78 7.04
C SER A 192 7.64 15.64 6.63
N VAL A 193 8.52 16.41 7.28
CA VAL A 193 9.97 16.28 7.12
C VAL A 193 10.49 14.96 7.73
N VAL A 194 9.78 14.41 8.72
CA VAL A 194 10.11 13.08 9.30
C VAL A 194 9.92 11.99 8.26
N GLU A 195 8.87 12.06 7.44
CA GLU A 195 8.67 11.08 6.36
C GLU A 195 9.72 11.23 5.27
N LEU A 196 10.13 12.46 4.91
CA LEU A 196 11.26 12.66 4.00
C LEU A 196 12.55 12.03 4.54
N LYS A 197 12.87 12.23 5.83
CA LYS A 197 14.01 11.59 6.50
C LYS A 197 13.94 10.06 6.39
N ARG A 198 12.79 9.46 6.70
CA ARG A 198 12.58 8.01 6.62
C ARG A 198 12.83 7.49 5.21
N TYR A 199 12.34 8.17 4.17
CA TYR A 199 12.58 7.77 2.79
C TYR A 199 14.06 7.88 2.40
N LEU A 200 14.74 8.98 2.80
CA LEU A 200 16.18 9.14 2.53
C LEU A 200 17.01 8.01 3.16
N LEU A 201 16.68 7.62 4.40
CA LEU A 201 17.35 6.49 5.08
C LEU A 201 16.97 5.14 4.47
N ARG A 202 15.68 4.92 4.16
CA ARG A 202 15.14 3.65 3.66
C ARG A 202 15.61 3.30 2.25
N PHE A 203 15.87 4.32 1.43
CA PHE A 203 16.22 4.17 0.02
C PHE A 203 17.63 4.69 -0.32
N ILE A 204 18.50 4.84 0.68
CA ILE A 204 19.87 5.34 0.47
C ILE A 204 20.65 4.50 -0.55
N GLN A 205 20.41 3.19 -0.59
CA GLN A 205 21.00 2.25 -1.54
C GLN A 205 20.56 2.49 -2.99
N LEU A 206 19.41 3.15 -3.21
CA LEU A 206 18.90 3.47 -4.54
C LEU A 206 19.34 4.86 -5.02
N PHE A 207 19.95 5.66 -4.14
CA PHE A 207 20.38 7.03 -4.43
C PHE A 207 21.35 7.16 -5.62
N PRO A 208 22.35 6.27 -5.81
CA PRO A 208 23.33 6.41 -6.89
C PRO A 208 22.72 6.46 -8.30
N ASP A 209 21.64 5.72 -8.54
CA ASP A 209 20.93 5.67 -9.83
C ASP A 209 19.50 6.25 -9.73
N PHE A 210 19.25 7.10 -8.73
CA PHE A 210 17.91 7.63 -8.48
C PHE A 210 17.34 8.39 -9.70
N ASN A 211 18.20 9.11 -10.43
CA ASN A 211 17.85 9.82 -11.65
C ASN A 211 17.42 8.89 -12.81
N LYS A 212 17.79 7.61 -12.75
CA LYS A 212 17.43 6.58 -13.74
C LYS A 212 16.36 5.61 -13.25
N MET A 213 15.99 5.65 -11.97
CA MET A 213 15.03 4.71 -11.37
C MET A 213 15.40 3.23 -11.54
N SER A 214 16.70 2.88 -11.61
CA SER A 214 17.14 1.52 -11.94
C SER A 214 16.77 0.47 -10.88
N GLY A 215 16.63 0.89 -9.62
CA GLY A 215 16.19 0.03 -8.52
C GLY A 215 14.67 -0.19 -8.44
N VAL A 216 13.88 0.41 -9.32
CA VAL A 216 12.42 0.24 -9.31
C VAL A 216 12.04 -1.06 -9.99
N TRP A 217 11.42 -1.95 -9.22
CA TRP A 217 10.88 -3.20 -9.68
C TRP A 217 9.38 -3.10 -9.96
N ARG A 218 8.89 -4.01 -10.78
CA ARG A 218 7.50 -4.06 -11.25
C ARG A 218 6.97 -5.47 -11.17
N THR A 219 5.66 -5.57 -11.07
CA THR A 219 4.92 -6.82 -11.23
C THR A 219 4.53 -7.04 -12.69
N PRO A 220 4.31 -8.28 -13.15
CA PRO A 220 3.91 -8.54 -14.55
C PRO A 220 2.64 -7.81 -14.99
N TYR A 221 1.67 -7.69 -14.07
CA TYR A 221 0.43 -6.96 -14.25
C TYR A 221 0.29 -5.88 -13.17
N ASN A 222 -0.88 -5.26 -13.07
CA ASN A 222 -1.18 -4.37 -11.94
C ASN A 222 -1.13 -5.14 -10.60
N GLN A 223 -1.01 -4.42 -9.49
CA GLN A 223 -0.84 -5.05 -8.17
C GLN A 223 -2.07 -5.84 -7.72
N TYR A 224 -3.27 -5.56 -8.25
CA TYR A 224 -4.42 -6.41 -7.97
C TYR A 224 -4.19 -7.80 -8.55
N ASP A 225 -3.96 -7.90 -9.86
CA ASP A 225 -3.81 -9.19 -10.55
C ASP A 225 -2.54 -9.95 -10.16
N SER A 226 -1.43 -9.24 -9.93
CA SER A 226 -0.15 -9.88 -9.61
C SER A 226 0.05 -10.18 -8.13
N MET A 227 -0.68 -9.54 -7.21
CA MET A 227 -0.44 -9.70 -5.76
C MET A 227 -1.71 -10.01 -4.98
N ILE A 228 -2.75 -9.17 -5.11
CA ILE A 228 -4.00 -9.35 -4.37
C ILE A 228 -4.73 -10.62 -4.80
N LEU A 229 -4.94 -10.82 -6.11
CA LEU A 229 -5.72 -11.93 -6.64
C LEU A 229 -5.11 -13.31 -6.28
N PRO A 230 -3.79 -13.55 -6.39
CA PRO A 230 -3.16 -14.77 -5.87
C PRO A 230 -3.37 -14.96 -4.37
N LEU A 231 -3.20 -13.90 -3.58
CA LEU A 231 -3.32 -13.95 -2.12
C LEU A 231 -4.75 -14.26 -1.68
N ILE A 232 -5.77 -13.60 -2.24
CA ILE A 232 -7.18 -13.90 -1.91
C ILE A 232 -7.56 -15.31 -2.35
N THR A 233 -7.06 -15.77 -3.51
CA THR A 233 -7.31 -17.13 -4.01
C THR A 233 -6.74 -18.16 -3.05
N TRP A 234 -5.53 -17.91 -2.53
CA TRP A 234 -4.92 -18.77 -1.53
C TRP A 234 -5.70 -18.74 -0.20
N LEU A 235 -6.06 -17.55 0.32
CA LEU A 235 -6.81 -17.40 1.58
C LEU A 235 -8.18 -18.10 1.52
N GLN A 236 -8.91 -17.96 0.40
CA GLN A 236 -10.18 -18.66 0.19
C GLN A 236 -10.02 -20.18 0.22
N LYS A 237 -8.95 -20.71 -0.39
CA LYS A 237 -8.64 -22.15 -0.32
C LYS A 237 -8.30 -22.61 1.11
N GLN A 238 -7.79 -21.72 1.97
CA GLN A 238 -7.58 -22.01 3.40
C GLN A 238 -8.86 -21.90 4.24
N GLY A 239 -9.99 -21.48 3.65
CA GLY A 239 -11.28 -21.36 4.34
C GLY A 239 -11.54 -20.00 5.00
N VAL A 240 -10.76 -18.96 4.67
CA VAL A 240 -10.98 -17.61 5.21
C VAL A 240 -12.34 -17.06 4.78
N ASN A 241 -13.07 -16.49 5.74
CA ASN A 241 -14.39 -15.90 5.51
C ASN A 241 -14.24 -14.44 5.07
N PHE A 242 -14.75 -14.13 3.88
CA PHE A 242 -14.83 -12.77 3.37
C PHE A 242 -16.27 -12.28 3.46
N LEU A 243 -16.49 -11.21 4.22
CA LEU A 243 -17.76 -10.51 4.30
C LEU A 243 -17.62 -9.23 3.49
N LEU A 244 -18.09 -9.27 2.25
CA LEU A 244 -18.11 -8.13 1.32
C LEU A 244 -19.39 -7.33 1.52
N ASN A 245 -19.40 -6.07 1.07
CA ASN A 245 -20.49 -5.11 1.35
C ASN A 245 -20.77 -4.95 2.86
N ALA A 246 -19.75 -5.15 3.69
CA ALA A 246 -19.84 -5.13 5.14
C ALA A 246 -18.96 -4.01 5.72
N GLU A 247 -19.58 -2.87 6.01
CA GLU A 247 -18.92 -1.71 6.61
C GLU A 247 -18.85 -1.86 8.13
N VAL A 248 -17.66 -1.88 8.73
CA VAL A 248 -17.53 -1.81 10.20
C VAL A 248 -17.73 -0.37 10.65
N THR A 249 -18.81 -0.13 11.39
CA THR A 249 -19.26 1.21 11.79
C THR A 249 -18.79 1.61 13.20
N GLY A 250 -18.19 0.68 13.95
CA GLY A 250 -17.59 1.01 15.23
C GLY A 250 -17.16 -0.22 16.03
N LEU A 251 -16.37 0.06 17.06
CA LEU A 251 -15.87 -0.93 18.02
C LEU A 251 -16.23 -0.46 19.42
N ASP A 252 -16.83 -1.35 20.21
CA ASP A 252 -17.16 -1.05 21.59
C ASP A 252 -16.09 -1.69 22.49
N PHE A 253 -15.45 -0.83 23.29
CA PHE A 253 -14.36 -1.20 24.19
C PHE A 253 -14.89 -1.43 25.61
N ASP A 254 -14.14 -2.20 26.38
CA ASP A 254 -14.40 -2.38 27.82
C ASP A 254 -14.47 -1.02 28.55
N LEU A 255 -15.54 -0.84 29.33
CA LEU A 255 -15.85 0.39 30.06
C LEU A 255 -15.00 0.53 31.34
N GLU A 256 -14.37 -0.53 31.82
CA GLU A 256 -13.51 -0.51 33.01
C GLU A 256 -12.07 -0.02 32.73
N GLY A 257 -11.84 0.60 31.57
CA GLY A 257 -10.58 1.26 31.21
C GLY A 257 -9.61 0.38 30.42
N GLY A 258 -10.04 -0.80 29.98
CA GLY A 258 -9.28 -1.66 29.08
C GLY A 258 -9.33 -1.22 27.61
N GLN A 259 -8.34 -1.66 26.82
CA GLN A 259 -8.30 -1.48 25.36
C GLN A 259 -8.89 -2.69 24.61
N SER A 260 -9.52 -3.63 25.33
CA SER A 260 -10.11 -4.82 24.74
C SER A 260 -11.42 -4.50 24.03
N VAL A 261 -11.53 -4.90 22.77
CA VAL A 261 -12.77 -4.82 21.99
C VAL A 261 -13.72 -5.91 22.46
N GLN A 262 -14.96 -5.54 22.80
CA GLN A 262 -16.02 -6.45 23.24
C GLN A 262 -17.07 -6.68 22.15
N VAL A 263 -17.30 -5.67 21.31
CA VAL A 263 -18.28 -5.74 20.22
C VAL A 263 -17.73 -5.09 18.96
N ILE A 264 -17.91 -5.77 17.82
CA ILE A 264 -17.75 -5.19 16.48
C ILE A 264 -19.14 -4.86 15.95
N ARG A 265 -19.38 -3.59 15.62
CA ARG A 265 -20.61 -3.13 14.96
C ARG A 265 -20.34 -3.00 13.47
N TYR A 266 -21.19 -3.58 12.63
CA TYR A 266 -21.06 -3.48 11.18
C TYR A 266 -22.42 -3.38 10.49
N ALA A 267 -22.45 -2.82 9.28
CA ALA A 267 -23.61 -2.76 8.42
C ALA A 267 -23.36 -3.64 7.19
N CYS A 268 -24.29 -4.54 6.86
CA CYS A 268 -24.23 -5.38 5.66
C CYS A 268 -25.55 -5.23 4.91
N ASP A 269 -25.51 -4.83 3.64
CA ASP A 269 -26.72 -4.59 2.82
C ASP A 269 -27.79 -3.73 3.52
N ALA A 270 -27.33 -2.68 4.23
CA ALA A 270 -28.13 -1.76 5.07
C ALA A 270 -28.71 -2.36 6.38
N GLU A 271 -28.41 -3.61 6.72
CA GLU A 271 -28.75 -4.20 8.01
C GLU A 271 -27.63 -3.99 9.03
N HIS A 272 -27.99 -3.45 10.21
CA HIS A 272 -27.05 -3.27 11.32
C HIS A 272 -26.89 -4.56 12.12
N ASN A 273 -25.66 -5.00 12.25
CA ASN A 273 -25.27 -6.25 12.86
C ASN A 273 -24.17 -6.02 13.92
N THR A 274 -24.04 -6.98 14.84
CA THR A 274 -23.04 -6.96 15.90
C THR A 274 -22.40 -8.31 16.09
N ILE A 275 -21.10 -8.33 16.40
CA ILE A 275 -20.36 -9.54 16.80
C ILE A 275 -19.80 -9.32 18.19
N THR A 276 -20.15 -10.18 19.13
CA THR A 276 -19.49 -10.26 20.43
C THR A 276 -18.10 -10.89 20.25
N VAL A 277 -17.07 -10.18 20.68
CA VAL A 277 -15.67 -10.60 20.60
C VAL A 277 -15.31 -11.34 21.88
N ALA A 278 -14.87 -12.60 21.77
CA ALA A 278 -14.45 -13.35 22.95
C ALA A 278 -13.11 -12.80 23.50
N PRO A 279 -12.80 -12.98 24.80
CA PRO A 279 -11.59 -12.40 25.41
C PRO A 279 -10.26 -12.77 24.73
N ASN A 280 -10.21 -13.92 24.06
CA ASN A 280 -9.01 -14.40 23.36
C ASN A 280 -9.07 -14.15 21.84
N ASP A 281 -10.17 -13.64 21.30
CA ASP A 281 -10.26 -13.33 19.88
C ASP A 281 -9.39 -12.11 19.55
N LEU A 282 -9.00 -12.00 18.28
CA LEU A 282 -8.13 -10.93 17.80
C LEU A 282 -8.92 -9.99 16.89
N VAL A 283 -8.69 -8.70 17.03
CA VAL A 283 -9.27 -7.66 16.15
C VAL A 283 -8.14 -6.84 15.55
N PHE A 284 -8.07 -6.83 14.23
CA PHE A 284 -7.10 -6.07 13.45
C PHE A 284 -7.84 -5.03 12.62
N VAL A 285 -7.42 -3.77 12.68
CA VAL A 285 -8.12 -2.67 12.04
C VAL A 285 -7.16 -1.90 11.14
N THR A 286 -7.52 -1.77 9.86
CA THR A 286 -6.84 -0.84 8.97
C THR A 286 -7.40 0.56 9.22
N LEU A 287 -6.62 1.41 9.91
CA LEU A 287 -7.05 2.77 10.28
C LEU A 287 -6.78 3.76 9.14
N GLY A 288 -7.84 4.43 8.69
CA GLY A 288 -7.79 5.35 7.54
C GLY A 288 -7.55 4.64 6.21
N CYS A 289 -7.81 5.35 5.12
CA CYS A 289 -7.59 4.83 3.78
C CYS A 289 -7.32 5.97 2.79
N MET A 290 -6.24 5.84 2.01
CA MET A 290 -5.84 6.85 1.03
C MET A 290 -6.72 6.87 -0.24
N THR A 291 -7.50 5.82 -0.48
CA THR A 291 -8.43 5.75 -1.63
C THR A 291 -9.89 5.94 -1.20
N GLU A 292 -10.12 6.22 0.07
CA GLU A 292 -11.42 6.56 0.62
C GLU A 292 -11.95 7.84 -0.03
N GLY A 293 -13.25 7.86 -0.33
CA GLY A 293 -13.86 8.98 -1.04
C GLY A 293 -13.38 9.23 -2.47
N SER A 294 -12.60 8.32 -3.06
CA SER A 294 -12.30 8.37 -4.49
C SER A 294 -13.56 8.21 -5.34
N SER A 295 -13.59 8.87 -6.48
CA SER A 295 -14.63 8.68 -7.50
C SER A 295 -13.99 8.59 -8.88
N LEU A 296 -14.76 8.07 -9.83
CA LEU A 296 -14.32 7.94 -11.21
C LEU A 296 -15.12 8.89 -12.09
N GLY A 297 -14.40 9.64 -12.91
CA GLY A 297 -14.96 10.36 -14.05
C GLY A 297 -14.95 9.50 -15.30
N SER A 298 -15.04 10.15 -16.45
CA SER A 298 -14.89 9.59 -17.78
C SER A 298 -14.09 10.56 -18.66
N MET A 299 -13.96 10.24 -19.95
CA MET A 299 -13.36 11.15 -20.93
C MET A 299 -14.07 12.52 -21.01
N THR A 300 -15.38 12.56 -20.68
CA THR A 300 -16.22 13.76 -20.85
C THR A 300 -16.89 14.22 -19.56
N THR A 301 -16.72 13.48 -18.46
CA THR A 301 -17.31 13.80 -17.16
C THR A 301 -16.21 13.84 -16.11
N PRO A 302 -16.03 14.95 -15.36
CA PRO A 302 -15.02 15.00 -14.32
C PRO A 302 -15.35 14.05 -13.16
N ALA A 303 -14.32 13.54 -12.48
CA ALA A 303 -14.49 12.89 -11.20
C ALA A 303 -14.98 13.90 -10.15
N ILE A 304 -15.84 13.48 -9.24
CA ILE A 304 -16.36 14.31 -8.15
C ILE A 304 -15.57 14.09 -6.87
N LEU A 305 -15.23 15.16 -6.15
CA LEU A 305 -14.67 15.03 -4.81
C LEU A 305 -15.80 14.69 -3.84
N ASN A 306 -15.79 13.48 -3.29
CA ASN A 306 -16.75 13.11 -2.26
C ASN A 306 -16.39 13.74 -0.93
N SER A 307 -17.40 14.10 -0.13
CA SER A 307 -17.18 14.60 1.22
C SER A 307 -17.04 13.44 2.20
N LYS A 308 -16.37 13.69 3.31
CA LYS A 308 -16.16 12.69 4.36
C LYS A 308 -17.48 12.14 4.90
N GLU A 309 -18.53 12.96 4.95
CA GLU A 309 -19.86 12.54 5.41
C GLU A 309 -20.55 11.56 4.46
N LYS A 310 -20.14 11.52 3.18
CA LYS A 310 -20.73 10.66 2.15
C LYS A 310 -19.96 9.37 1.89
N SER A 311 -18.67 9.35 2.20
CA SER A 311 -17.76 8.27 1.79
C SER A 311 -16.59 8.15 2.76
N GLY A 312 -16.85 8.26 4.05
CA GLY A 312 -15.80 8.35 5.06
C GLY A 312 -15.71 7.12 5.96
N GLY A 313 -16.09 5.93 5.50
CA GLY A 313 -16.19 4.72 6.33
C GLY A 313 -14.94 4.50 7.18
N ALA A 314 -13.78 4.37 6.52
CA ALA A 314 -12.50 4.12 7.21
C ALA A 314 -12.07 5.27 8.15
N TRP A 315 -12.30 6.53 7.76
CA TRP A 315 -11.93 7.69 8.58
C TRP A 315 -12.88 7.92 9.75
N SER A 316 -14.18 7.71 9.56
CA SER A 316 -15.22 7.84 10.59
C SER A 316 -15.08 6.75 11.63
N LEU A 317 -14.73 5.53 11.21
CA LEU A 317 -14.38 4.44 12.12
C LEU A 317 -13.18 4.83 13.00
N TRP A 318 -12.10 5.35 12.41
CA TRP A 318 -10.93 5.76 13.18
C TRP A 318 -11.28 6.90 14.16
N GLU A 319 -12.06 7.89 13.74
CA GLU A 319 -12.55 8.95 14.63
C GLU A 319 -13.40 8.42 15.79
N ASN A 320 -14.24 7.42 15.52
CA ASN A 320 -15.04 6.77 16.55
C ASN A 320 -14.16 6.07 17.59
N ILE A 321 -13.15 5.33 17.13
CA ILE A 321 -12.19 4.60 17.98
C ILE A 321 -11.37 5.59 18.83
N ALA A 322 -10.83 6.65 18.22
CA ALA A 322 -9.96 7.63 18.88
C ALA A 322 -10.70 8.59 19.82
N LYS A 323 -12.03 8.64 19.77
CA LYS A 323 -12.83 9.57 20.58
C LYS A 323 -12.63 9.28 22.08
N GLY A 324 -12.00 10.24 22.77
CA GLY A 324 -11.67 10.14 24.19
C GLY A 324 -10.51 9.19 24.51
N ARG A 325 -9.79 8.69 23.49
CA ARG A 325 -8.73 7.69 23.58
C ARG A 325 -7.52 8.10 22.73
N PRO A 326 -6.69 9.06 23.21
CA PRO A 326 -5.58 9.62 22.42
C PRO A 326 -4.52 8.57 22.01
N GLU A 327 -4.43 7.45 22.72
CA GLU A 327 -3.56 6.32 22.38
C GLU A 327 -3.86 5.69 21.01
N PHE A 328 -5.08 5.87 20.48
CA PHE A 328 -5.46 5.38 19.15
C PHE A 328 -5.18 6.42 18.05
N GLY A 329 -4.45 7.49 18.38
CA GLY A 329 -3.98 8.49 17.43
C GLY A 329 -4.97 9.61 17.13
N HIS A 330 -4.59 10.47 16.19
CA HIS A 330 -5.29 11.71 15.88
C HIS A 330 -5.67 11.78 14.39
N PRO A 331 -6.78 11.13 13.97
CA PRO A 331 -7.18 11.06 12.55
C PRO A 331 -7.32 12.43 11.88
N ALA A 332 -7.70 13.48 12.63
CA ALA A 332 -7.86 14.84 12.13
C ALA A 332 -6.61 15.40 11.44
N VAL A 333 -5.41 14.99 11.87
CA VAL A 333 -4.13 15.42 11.28
C VAL A 333 -3.99 14.96 9.82
N PHE A 334 -4.67 13.88 9.44
CA PHE A 334 -4.64 13.32 8.09
C PHE A 334 -5.93 13.60 7.30
N ALA A 335 -7.08 13.46 7.96
CA ALA A 335 -8.39 13.41 7.29
C ALA A 335 -9.00 14.78 7.00
N ASN A 336 -8.62 15.82 7.75
CA ASN A 336 -9.31 17.12 7.71
C ASN A 336 -8.63 18.14 6.78
N HIS A 337 -7.56 17.74 6.10
CA HIS A 337 -6.73 18.59 5.25
C HIS A 337 -6.81 18.18 3.78
N ILE A 338 -8.03 17.98 3.27
CA ILE A 338 -8.28 17.42 1.93
C ILE A 338 -7.56 18.20 0.82
N GLU A 339 -7.50 19.53 0.89
CA GLU A 339 -6.78 20.34 -0.12
C GLU A 339 -5.27 20.05 -0.16
N GLN A 340 -4.69 19.58 0.94
CA GLN A 340 -3.27 19.23 1.06
C GLN A 340 -2.98 17.77 0.73
N THR A 341 -4.01 16.90 0.74
CA THR A 341 -3.84 15.44 0.57
C THR A 341 -4.49 14.89 -0.70
N LYS A 342 -5.41 15.63 -1.33
CA LYS A 342 -6.04 15.20 -2.59
C LYS A 342 -5.07 15.35 -3.77
N TRP A 343 -5.18 14.42 -4.71
CA TRP A 343 -4.57 14.50 -6.02
C TRP A 343 -5.43 13.69 -7.00
N GLN A 344 -5.20 13.88 -8.29
CA GLN A 344 -5.97 13.22 -9.34
C GLN A 344 -5.04 12.35 -10.19
N SER A 345 -5.53 11.16 -10.54
CA SER A 345 -4.94 10.31 -11.56
C SER A 345 -5.92 10.11 -12.72
N PHE A 346 -5.41 9.61 -13.83
CA PHE A 346 -6.21 9.16 -14.96
C PHE A 346 -5.53 7.97 -15.63
N THR A 347 -6.31 7.10 -16.25
CA THR A 347 -5.83 5.99 -17.08
C THR A 347 -6.33 6.22 -18.50
N VAL A 348 -5.44 6.17 -19.48
CA VAL A 348 -5.79 6.27 -20.89
C VAL A 348 -5.66 4.88 -21.52
N THR A 349 -6.74 4.39 -22.13
CA THR A 349 -6.73 3.16 -22.95
C THR A 349 -6.80 3.57 -24.42
N LEU A 350 -5.78 3.22 -25.20
CA LEU A 350 -5.69 3.51 -26.63
C LEU A 350 -5.60 2.21 -27.40
N ASN A 351 -6.34 2.13 -28.51
CA ASN A 351 -6.28 0.99 -29.44
C ASN A 351 -5.32 1.26 -30.61
N ASP A 352 -4.72 2.45 -30.66
CA ASP A 352 -3.77 2.88 -31.68
C ASP A 352 -2.35 2.96 -31.07
N PRO A 353 -1.34 2.30 -31.67
CA PRO A 353 0.04 2.35 -31.18
C PRO A 353 0.73 3.71 -31.40
N ALA A 354 0.17 4.64 -32.17
CA ALA A 354 0.85 5.90 -32.53
C ALA A 354 1.39 6.68 -31.31
N PHE A 355 0.60 6.78 -30.24
CA PHE A 355 1.05 7.44 -29.01
C PHE A 355 2.20 6.70 -28.34
N PHE A 356 2.14 5.36 -28.26
CA PHE A 356 3.23 4.56 -27.70
C PHE A 356 4.51 4.70 -28.53
N GLN A 357 4.43 4.63 -29.85
CA GLN A 357 5.57 4.82 -30.75
C GLN A 357 6.20 6.21 -30.58
N PHE A 358 5.38 7.25 -30.45
CA PHE A 358 5.85 8.61 -30.16
C PHE A 358 6.61 8.66 -28.83
N ILE A 359 6.04 8.12 -27.75
CA ILE A 359 6.67 8.12 -26.43
C ILE A 359 7.96 7.30 -26.42
N GLU A 360 8.01 6.14 -27.08
CA GLU A 360 9.23 5.33 -27.19
C GLU A 360 10.33 6.07 -27.97
N ALA A 361 9.98 6.70 -29.09
CA ALA A 361 10.92 7.52 -29.88
C ALA A 361 11.39 8.75 -29.10
N PHE A 362 10.49 9.43 -28.40
CA PHE A 362 10.80 10.61 -27.61
C PHE A 362 11.71 10.25 -26.44
N THR A 363 11.31 9.32 -25.57
CA THR A 363 12.04 8.97 -24.34
C THR A 363 13.30 8.16 -24.63
N GLY A 364 13.29 7.35 -25.69
CA GLY A 364 14.32 6.34 -25.97
C GLY A 364 14.15 5.06 -25.14
N ASN A 365 13.04 4.92 -24.42
CA ASN A 365 12.67 3.75 -23.63
C ASN A 365 11.64 2.92 -24.39
N ARG A 366 11.72 1.59 -24.26
CA ARG A 366 10.60 0.72 -24.63
C ARG A 366 9.46 0.93 -23.62
N ALA A 367 8.22 0.76 -24.07
CA ALA A 367 7.06 0.79 -23.20
C ALA A 367 7.26 -0.15 -21.99
N GLY A 368 7.05 0.39 -20.79
CA GLY A 368 7.20 -0.33 -19.52
C GLY A 368 8.60 -0.32 -18.90
N THR A 369 9.65 0.17 -19.58
CA THR A 369 11.03 0.13 -19.02
C THR A 369 11.55 1.47 -18.52
N GLY A 370 10.92 2.59 -18.88
CA GLY A 370 11.40 3.94 -18.53
C GLY A 370 10.88 4.51 -17.20
N GLY A 371 9.89 3.88 -16.58
CA GLY A 371 9.20 4.44 -15.41
C GLY A 371 8.37 5.68 -15.74
N LEU A 372 8.12 6.52 -14.73
CA LEU A 372 7.44 7.79 -14.93
C LEU A 372 8.42 8.86 -15.41
N PHE A 373 7.94 9.79 -16.22
CA PHE A 373 8.63 11.04 -16.55
C PHE A 373 7.75 12.22 -16.16
N THR A 374 8.37 13.32 -15.77
CA THR A 374 7.70 14.54 -15.29
C THR A 374 7.88 15.66 -16.28
#